data_AF-A0A2P4UDG7-F1
#
_entry.id   AF-A0A2P4UDG7-F1
#
_cell.length_a   1.000
_cell.length_b   1.000
_cell.length_c   1.000
_cell.angle_alpha   90.00
_cell.angle_beta   90.00
_cell.angle_gamma   90.00
#
_symmetry.space_group_name_H-M   'P 1'
#
loop_
_entity.id
_entity.type
_entity.pdbx_description
1 polymer ?
#
loop_
_entity_poly.entity_id
_entity_poly.type
_entity_poly.pdbx_seq_one_letter_code
_entity_poly.pdbx_strand_id
1 'polypeptide(L)'
;MGDVRRFLTPGWLGLHAIAIVLFFSFLFFGWWQFERATGGNDRSWAYTFEWPVFSVFVVVMWIKMIRDELNGVKPPSAEPIEEPAEAKVTREIIRRQEEEDPALAAYNRYLARLNAQGKRA
;
A
#
# COMPACT_ATOMS: atom_id res chain seq x y z
N MET A 1 1.32 18.31 30.81
CA MET A 1 2.62 18.55 30.13
C MET A 1 3.44 17.27 29.86
N GLY A 2 2.98 16.07 30.27
CA GLY A 2 3.68 14.81 30.02
C GLY A 2 3.52 14.25 28.58
N ASP A 3 2.39 14.52 27.92
CA ASP A 3 2.08 13.91 26.61
C ASP A 3 2.93 14.45 25.46
N VAL A 4 3.22 15.76 25.43
CA VAL A 4 3.99 16.38 24.33
C VAL A 4 5.42 15.84 24.25
N ARG A 5 6.00 15.40 25.38
CA ARG A 5 7.36 14.83 25.42
C ARG A 5 7.44 13.43 24.80
N ARG A 6 6.32 12.70 24.71
CA ARG A 6 6.26 11.40 24.02
C ARG A 6 6.30 11.55 22.50
N PHE A 7 5.69 12.60 21.94
CA PHE A 7 5.76 12.92 20.49
C PHE A 7 7.14 13.41 20.04
N LEU A 8 8.01 13.77 20.99
CA LEU A 8 9.41 14.15 20.74
C LEU A 8 10.39 12.99 20.96
N THR A 9 9.90 11.76 21.21
CA THR A 9 10.78 10.59 21.21
C THR A 9 11.35 10.35 19.80
N PRO A 10 12.60 9.87 19.67
CA PRO A 10 13.26 9.72 18.37
C PRO A 10 12.47 8.84 17.39
N GLY A 11 11.69 7.86 17.88
CA GLY A 11 10.81 7.05 17.04
C GLY A 11 9.63 7.83 16.45
N TRP A 12 9.01 8.73 17.23
CA TRP A 12 7.90 9.57 16.76
C TRP A 12 8.37 10.66 15.79
N LEU A 13 9.57 11.22 16.00
CA LEU A 13 10.18 12.15 15.06
C LEU A 13 10.34 11.52 13.66
N GLY A 14 10.76 10.25 13.62
CA GLY A 14 10.84 9.48 12.39
C GLY A 14 9.47 9.32 11.70
N LEU A 15 8.42 9.00 12.46
CA LEU A 15 7.06 8.90 11.92
C LEU A 15 6.54 10.22 11.35
N HIS A 16 6.78 11.34 12.05
CA HIS A 16 6.43 12.66 11.53
C HIS A 16 7.20 12.98 10.24
N ALA A 17 8.51 12.73 10.21
CA ALA A 17 9.33 12.95 9.02
C ALA A 17 8.84 12.11 7.82
N ILE A 18 8.55 10.82 8.05
CA ILE A 18 8.01 9.93 7.01
C ILE A 18 6.65 10.45 6.50
N ALA A 19 5.73 10.82 7.38
CA ALA A 19 4.43 11.33 6.99
C ALA A 19 4.55 12.62 6.14
N ILE A 20 5.43 13.53 6.55
CA ILE A 20 5.71 14.78 5.84
C ILE A 20 6.31 14.48 4.45
N VAL A 21 7.32 13.62 4.37
CA VAL A 21 7.97 13.24 3.11
C VAL A 21 6.96 12.60 2.16
N LEU A 22 6.14 11.67 2.63
CA LEU A 22 5.10 11.01 1.82
C LEU A 22 4.07 12.00 1.31
N PHE A 23 3.59 12.91 2.17
CA PHE A 23 2.63 13.94 1.78
C PHE A 23 3.16 14.81 0.64
N PHE A 24 4.36 15.36 0.80
CA PHE A 24 4.95 16.20 -0.24
C PHE A 24 5.29 15.42 -1.51
N SER A 25 5.73 14.17 -1.38
CA SER A 25 6.03 13.31 -2.54
C SER A 25 4.78 13.04 -3.37
N PHE A 26 3.64 12.73 -2.74
CA PHE A 26 2.39 12.52 -3.47
C PHE A 26 1.87 13.79 -4.13
N LEU A 27 1.93 14.94 -3.45
CA LEU A 27 1.55 16.21 -4.11
C LEU A 27 2.46 16.55 -5.29
N PHE A 28 3.77 16.31 -5.16
CA PHE A 28 4.72 16.48 -6.26
C PHE A 28 4.41 15.56 -7.44
N PHE A 29 4.11 14.29 -7.19
CA PHE A 29 3.70 13.36 -8.26
C PHE A 29 2.38 13.77 -8.92
N GLY A 30 1.40 14.25 -8.14
CA GLY A 30 0.14 14.79 -8.67
C GLY A 30 0.37 15.99 -9.58
N TRP A 31 1.22 16.93 -9.16
CA TRP A 31 1.60 18.09 -9.95
C TRP A 31 2.31 17.68 -11.26
N TRP A 32 3.26 16.77 -11.17
CA TRP A 32 3.97 16.28 -12.35
C TRP A 32 3.03 15.56 -13.33
N GLN A 33 2.06 14.80 -12.83
CA GLN A 33 1.04 14.18 -13.69
C GLN A 33 0.07 15.20 -14.30
N PHE A 34 -0.21 16.30 -13.61
CA PHE A 34 -0.99 17.40 -14.19
C PHE A 34 -0.29 18.01 -15.40
N GLU A 35 1.02 18.29 -15.30
CA GLU A 35 1.82 18.74 -16.45
C GLU A 35 1.77 17.72 -17.60
N ARG A 36 1.88 16.43 -17.30
CA ARG A 36 1.78 15.35 -18.31
C ARG A 36 0.38 15.21 -18.92
N ALA A 37 -0.68 15.43 -18.14
CA ALA A 37 -2.07 15.38 -18.61
C ALA A 37 -2.37 16.55 -19.55
N THR A 38 -1.94 17.77 -19.19
CA THR A 38 -2.07 18.95 -20.07
C THR A 38 -1.25 18.84 -21.36
N GLY A 39 -0.20 18.01 -21.36
CA GLY A 39 0.58 17.65 -22.55
C GLY A 39 -0.08 16.63 -23.49
N GLY A 40 -1.34 16.25 -23.26
CA GLY A 40 -2.14 15.41 -24.17
C GLY A 40 -2.20 13.92 -23.82
N ASN A 41 -1.81 13.52 -22.60
CA ASN A 41 -1.95 12.14 -22.15
C ASN A 41 -3.20 11.96 -21.26
N ASP A 42 -4.29 11.50 -21.85
CA ASP A 42 -5.58 11.38 -21.15
C ASP A 42 -5.54 10.42 -19.95
N ARG A 43 -4.66 9.42 -19.95
CA ARG A 43 -4.52 8.48 -18.81
C ARG A 43 -3.90 9.15 -17.58
N SER A 44 -3.14 10.23 -17.76
CA SER A 44 -2.53 10.97 -16.65
C SER A 44 -3.55 11.72 -15.77
N TRP A 45 -4.77 11.99 -16.27
CA TRP A 45 -5.81 12.68 -15.51
C TRP A 45 -6.22 11.94 -14.24
N ALA A 46 -6.37 10.62 -14.32
CA ALA A 46 -6.73 9.82 -13.14
C ALA A 46 -5.70 10.00 -12.02
N TYR A 47 -4.42 9.95 -12.37
CA TYR A 47 -3.32 10.10 -11.43
C TYR A 47 -3.23 11.50 -10.82
N THR A 48 -3.55 12.55 -11.56
CA THR A 48 -3.61 13.93 -11.04
C THR A 48 -4.54 14.06 -9.84
N PHE A 49 -5.64 13.30 -9.80
CA PHE A 49 -6.59 13.31 -8.67
C PHE A 49 -6.29 12.22 -7.64
N GLU A 50 -5.82 11.05 -8.09
CA GLU A 50 -5.46 9.93 -7.22
C GLU A 50 -4.33 10.30 -6.24
N TRP A 51 -3.27 10.97 -6.72
CA TRP A 51 -2.13 11.34 -5.88
C TRP A 51 -2.50 12.29 -4.72
N PRO A 52 -3.25 13.40 -4.94
CA PRO A 52 -3.80 14.21 -3.86
C PRO A 52 -4.68 13.42 -2.88
N VAL A 53 -5.50 12.48 -3.35
CA VAL A 53 -6.33 11.64 -2.47
C VAL A 53 -5.45 10.80 -1.54
N PHE A 54 -4.38 10.19 -2.06
CA PHE A 54 -3.41 9.48 -1.21
C PHE A 54 -2.69 10.39 -0.23
N SER A 55 -2.37 11.63 -0.61
CA SER A 55 -1.77 12.61 0.31
C SER A 55 -2.69 12.89 1.51
N VAL A 56 -4.00 13.05 1.25
CA VAL A 56 -5.01 13.24 2.30
C VAL A 56 -5.14 11.99 3.15
N PHE A 57 -5.15 10.80 2.53
CA PHE A 57 -5.21 9.52 3.24
C PHE A 57 -4.05 9.36 4.23
N VAL A 58 -2.81 9.70 3.82
CA VAL A 58 -1.64 9.68 4.71
C VAL A 58 -1.84 10.61 5.90
N VAL A 59 -2.34 11.83 5.69
CA VAL A 59 -2.58 12.79 6.79
C VAL A 59 -3.66 12.28 7.74
N VAL A 60 -4.77 11.74 7.21
CA VAL A 60 -5.85 11.16 8.03
C VAL A 60 -5.33 10.01 8.88
N MET A 61 -4.58 9.08 8.27
CA MET A 61 -3.98 7.96 8.99
C MET A 61 -2.96 8.41 10.03
N TRP A 62 -2.15 9.42 9.72
CA TRP A 62 -1.20 10.01 10.66
C TRP A 62 -1.90 10.66 11.85
N ILE A 63 -2.96 11.43 11.63
CA ILE A 63 -3.79 12.02 12.70
C ILE A 63 -4.46 10.92 13.52
N LYS A 64 -5.01 9.89 12.87
CA LYS A 64 -5.64 8.76 13.56
C LYS A 64 -4.62 8.04 14.44
N MET A 65 -3.43 7.76 13.94
CA MET A 65 -2.35 7.14 14.70
C MET A 65 -1.94 8.00 15.92
N ILE A 66 -1.80 9.32 15.75
CA ILE A 66 -1.58 10.26 16.86
C ILE A 66 -2.69 10.15 17.91
N ARG A 67 -3.96 10.14 17.47
CA ARG A 67 -5.13 10.04 18.36
C ARG A 67 -5.19 8.70 19.07
N ASP A 68 -4.93 7.60 18.39
CA ASP A 68 -4.98 6.25 18.97
C ASP A 68 -3.92 6.10 20.07
N GLU A 69 -2.71 6.64 19.84
CA GLU A 69 -1.63 6.70 20.85
C GLU A 69 -2.02 7.59 22.05
N LEU A 70 -2.60 8.78 21.80
CA LEU A 70 -3.07 9.68 22.86
C LEU A 70 -4.16 9.06 23.73
N ASN A 71 -5.08 8.33 23.11
CA ASN A 71 -6.21 7.70 23.78
C ASN A 71 -5.83 6.38 24.46
N GLY A 72 -4.57 5.94 24.36
CA GLY A 72 -4.11 4.66 24.91
C GLY A 72 -4.81 3.46 24.28
N VAL A 73 -5.33 3.60 23.05
CA VAL A 73 -5.96 2.52 22.31
C VAL A 73 -4.84 1.54 21.95
N LYS A 74 -4.80 0.42 22.68
CA LYS A 74 -3.90 -0.67 22.32
C LYS A 74 -4.23 -1.07 20.88
N PRO A 75 -3.25 -1.16 19.96
CA PRO A 75 -3.54 -1.59 18.61
C PRO A 75 -4.30 -2.91 18.70
N PRO A 76 -5.34 -3.12 17.87
CA PRO A 76 -5.97 -4.42 17.77
C PRO A 76 -4.83 -5.44 17.66
N SER A 77 -4.85 -6.48 18.50
CA SER A 77 -3.97 -7.62 18.25
C SER A 77 -4.05 -7.92 16.77
N ALA A 78 -2.92 -8.15 16.11
CA ALA A 78 -2.91 -8.58 14.73
C ALA A 78 -3.63 -9.93 14.66
N GLU A 79 -4.97 -9.88 14.65
CA GLU A 79 -5.78 -10.94 14.13
C GLU A 79 -5.30 -11.14 12.71
N PRO A 80 -5.09 -12.39 12.27
CA PRO A 80 -4.60 -12.68 10.94
C PRO A 80 -5.41 -11.84 9.97
N ILE A 81 -4.74 -10.90 9.29
CA ILE A 81 -5.35 -10.10 8.24
C ILE A 81 -5.95 -11.14 7.30
N GLU A 82 -7.29 -11.25 7.28
CA GLU A 82 -7.93 -12.13 6.32
C GLU A 82 -7.35 -11.80 4.96
N GLU A 83 -6.89 -12.83 4.23
CA GLU A 83 -6.25 -12.65 2.91
C GLU A 83 -6.94 -11.51 2.15
N PRO A 84 -6.19 -10.46 1.72
CA PRO A 84 -6.80 -9.31 1.09
C PRO A 84 -7.72 -9.80 -0.03
N ALA A 85 -8.91 -9.23 -0.16
CA ALA A 85 -9.92 -9.69 -1.10
C ALA A 85 -9.37 -9.88 -2.53
N GLU A 86 -8.37 -9.07 -2.89
CA GLU A 86 -7.58 -9.19 -4.11
C GLU A 86 -6.89 -10.55 -4.27
N ALA A 87 -6.20 -11.08 -3.25
CA ALA A 87 -5.53 -12.37 -3.30
C ALA A 87 -6.51 -13.54 -3.48
N LYS A 88 -7.70 -13.45 -2.85
CA LYS A 88 -8.78 -14.43 -3.02
C LYS A 88 -9.32 -14.41 -4.46
N VAL A 89 -9.53 -13.21 -5.01
CA VAL A 89 -9.99 -13.02 -6.40
C VAL A 89 -8.96 -13.52 -7.40
N THR A 90 -7.67 -13.21 -7.22
CA THR A 90 -6.59 -13.69 -8.09
C THR A 90 -6.49 -15.22 -8.09
N ARG A 91 -6.57 -15.85 -6.92
CA ARG A 91 -6.53 -17.31 -6.80
C ARG A 91 -7.71 -17.98 -7.51
N GLU A 92 -8.90 -17.38 -7.40
CA GLU A 92 -10.11 -17.86 -8.06
C GLU A 92 -10.02 -17.75 -9.59
N ILE A 93 -9.48 -16.65 -10.11
CA ILE A 93 -9.25 -16.46 -11.55
C ILE A 93 -8.26 -17.50 -12.08
N ILE A 94 -7.13 -17.69 -11.38
CA ILE A 94 -6.11 -18.69 -11.77
C ILE A 94 -6.72 -20.09 -11.80
N ARG A 95 -7.51 -20.47 -10.79
CA ARG A 95 -8.17 -21.78 -10.74
C ARG A 95 -9.07 -22.01 -11.96
N ARG A 96 -9.91 -21.03 -12.31
CA ARG A 96 -10.79 -21.13 -13.48
C ARG A 96 -10.01 -21.29 -14.78
N GLN A 97 -8.92 -20.54 -14.93
CA GLN A 97 -8.06 -20.63 -16.11
C GLN A 97 -7.33 -21.98 -16.20
N GLU A 98 -6.94 -22.57 -15.06
CA GLU A 98 -6.34 -23.91 -15.03
C GLU A 98 -7.34 -25.03 -15.35
N GLU A 99 -8.63 -24.84 -15.02
CA GLU A 99 -9.71 -25.76 -15.38
C GLU A 99 -10.06 -25.67 -16.87
N GLU A 100 -10.06 -24.46 -17.43
CA GLU A 100 -10.33 -24.20 -18.85
C GLU A 100 -9.16 -24.60 -19.76
N ASP A 101 -7.91 -24.45 -19.29
CA ASP A 101 -6.70 -24.78 -20.04
C ASP A 101 -5.74 -25.71 -19.24
N PRO A 102 -5.74 -27.02 -19.56
CA PRO A 102 -4.84 -28.00 -18.95
C PRO A 102 -3.34 -27.70 -19.14
N ALA A 103 -2.96 -26.95 -20.19
CA ALA A 103 -1.57 -26.58 -20.46
C ALA A 103 -1.08 -25.51 -19.47
N LEU A 104 -1.94 -24.54 -19.13
CA LEU A 104 -1.69 -23.54 -18.09
C LEU A 104 -1.42 -24.19 -16.73
N ALA A 105 -2.22 -25.20 -16.36
CA ALA A 105 -2.01 -25.96 -15.13
C ALA A 105 -0.65 -26.69 -15.10
N ALA A 106 -0.20 -27.23 -16.24
CA ALA A 106 1.11 -27.86 -16.34
C ALA A 106 2.26 -26.85 -16.20
N TYR A 107 2.10 -25.65 -16.76
CA TYR A 107 3.06 -24.57 -16.65
C TYR A 107 3.18 -24.04 -15.22
N ASN A 108 2.06 -23.83 -14.52
CA ASN A 108 2.07 -23.38 -13.12
C ASN A 108 2.75 -24.40 -12.19
N ARG A 109 2.54 -25.71 -12.42
CA ARG A 109 3.29 -26.77 -11.70
C ARG A 109 4.79 -26.71 -11.98
N TYR A 110 5.19 -26.42 -13.22
CA TYR A 110 6.59 -26.26 -13.58
C TYR A 110 7.22 -25.04 -12.88
N LEU A 111 6.55 -23.88 -12.89
CA LEU A 111 6.99 -22.68 -12.17
C LEU A 111 7.11 -22.93 -10.66
N ALA A 112 6.13 -23.63 -10.06
CA ALA A 112 6.17 -23.97 -8.64
C ALA A 112 7.39 -24.86 -8.30
N ARG A 113 7.71 -25.81 -9.18
CA ARG A 113 8.90 -26.66 -9.05
C ARG A 113 10.20 -25.85 -9.16
N LEU A 114 10.28 -24.85 -10.03
CA LEU A 114 11.45 -23.97 -10.13
C LEU A 114 11.60 -23.08 -8.90
N ASN A 115 10.51 -22.47 -8.41
CA ASN A 115 10.51 -21.63 -7.22
C ASN A 115 11.00 -22.43 -5.98
N ALA A 116 10.50 -23.66 -5.81
CA ALA A 116 10.93 -24.55 -4.73
C ALA A 116 12.41 -24.97 -4.80
N GLN A 117 13.01 -24.99 -6.00
CA GLN A 117 14.44 -25.24 -6.18
C GLN A 117 15.27 -23.98 -5.90
N GLY A 118 14.83 -22.81 -6.37
CA GLY A 118 15.51 -21.54 -6.13
C GLY A 118 15.51 -21.11 -4.66
N LYS A 119 14.53 -21.54 -3.86
CA LYS A 119 14.45 -21.27 -2.42
C LYS A 119 15.36 -22.16 -1.55
N ARG A 120 15.99 -23.18 -2.13
CA ARG A 120 16.88 -24.14 -1.43
C ARG A 120 18.37 -23.89 -1.70
N ALA A 121 18.72 -22.91 -2.54
CA ALA A 121 20.08 -22.44 -2.78
C ALA A 121 20.34 -21.19 -1.93
#